data_AF-A0A429BW40-F1
#
_entry.id   AF-A0A429BW40-F1
#
_cell.length_a   1.000
_cell.length_b   1.000
_cell.length_c   1.000
_cell.angle_alpha   90.00
_cell.angle_beta   90.00
_cell.angle_gamma   90.00
#
_symmetry.space_group_name_H-M   'P 1'
#
loop_
_entity.id
_entity.type
_entity.pdbx_description
1 polymer ?
#
loop_
_entity_poly.entity_id
_entity_poly.type
_entity_poly.pdbx_seq_one_letter_code
_entity_poly.pdbx_strand_id
1 'polypeptide(L)'
;AQPGQPAQPVAGDATGWSMEERLYNQVWGMFEDLARTAAAYRSAVDFAESRMEKELDQVLSDPRSRIGGQGDAAREAAQAKHSQLVNQARATLDRDLAQLSAESQVVEPALPPAYARWDNPVWHGYRVPMEIPMALRLGELHLPESAELRIPMLVRLPLERGLWIDSGRSGSLDGSFHDSHDLSRLAMETAVAHAARLLAVYPAGEFTVHVIDPAGSGAQALAPLVQTGVLAAPPAVGAAGVADVLARLTQRVDLVQMALRAGAPDSLPPGFDTSQQLLIVNDFPHGFDDRAVNQLRYLADEGPAVGVHLMMVADREEAAGYGPLLDPLWRALLRLTPVADDHLADPWVGHAWTYEPSLVPPGSQVLQQVLTQVAAARAKHW
;
A
#
# COMPACT_ATOMS: atom_id res chain seq x y z
N ALA A 1 4.76 -26.48 25.36
CA ALA A 1 3.55 -27.12 24.80
C ALA A 1 3.41 -28.54 25.35
N GLN A 2 2.19 -29.04 25.56
CA GLN A 2 1.95 -30.47 25.80
C GLN A 2 2.27 -31.27 24.51
N PRO A 3 2.70 -32.54 24.60
CA PRO A 3 3.00 -33.34 23.41
C PRO A 3 1.75 -33.47 22.50
N GLY A 4 1.85 -33.02 21.24
CA GLY A 4 0.80 -33.17 20.23
C GLY A 4 -0.07 -31.93 19.97
N GLN A 5 0.13 -30.81 20.67
CA GLN A 5 -0.47 -29.52 20.29
C GLN A 5 0.48 -28.74 19.37
N PRO A 6 -0.03 -28.10 18.29
CA PRO A 6 0.78 -27.17 17.51
C PRO A 6 1.33 -26.07 18.44
N ALA A 7 2.57 -25.66 18.19
CA ALA A 7 3.18 -24.58 18.96
C ALA A 7 2.32 -23.31 18.82
N GLN A 8 2.13 -22.57 19.91
CA GLN A 8 1.43 -21.29 19.84
C GLN A 8 2.28 -20.31 19.01
N PRO A 9 1.68 -19.53 18.11
CA PRO A 9 2.40 -18.53 17.34
C PRO A 9 3.11 -17.53 18.27
N VAL A 10 4.31 -17.13 17.88
CA VAL A 10 5.11 -16.13 18.60
C VAL A 10 5.49 -15.03 17.61
N ALA A 11 5.41 -13.77 18.05
CA ALA A 11 5.86 -12.64 17.25
C ALA A 11 7.39 -12.65 17.11
N GLY A 12 7.86 -12.50 15.87
CA GLY A 12 9.27 -12.56 15.52
C GLY A 12 9.85 -13.98 15.51
N ASP A 13 9.03 -15.00 15.25
CA ASP A 13 9.48 -16.41 15.14
C ASP A 13 10.11 -16.74 13.78
N ALA A 14 9.88 -15.91 12.76
CA ALA A 14 10.56 -16.04 11.47
C ALA A 14 12.07 -15.81 11.59
N THR A 15 12.83 -16.29 10.60
CA THR A 15 14.29 -16.11 10.54
C THR A 15 14.66 -14.64 10.31
N GLY A 16 15.73 -14.16 10.93
CA GLY A 16 16.24 -12.80 10.75
C GLY A 16 17.27 -12.42 11.82
N TRP A 17 18.02 -11.35 11.58
CA TRP A 17 19.13 -10.91 12.41
C TRP A 17 18.67 -9.94 13.50
N SER A 18 17.63 -9.15 13.23
CA SER A 18 17.01 -8.22 14.17
C SER A 18 15.55 -8.60 14.48
N MET A 19 14.98 -8.06 15.55
CA MET A 19 13.54 -8.25 15.81
C MET A 19 12.68 -7.66 14.67
N GLU A 20 13.08 -6.50 14.16
CA GLU A 20 12.41 -5.85 13.04
C GLU A 20 12.40 -6.74 11.79
N GLU A 21 13.55 -7.31 11.42
CA GLU A 21 13.66 -8.18 10.25
C GLU A 21 12.81 -9.45 10.40
N ARG A 22 12.79 -10.04 11.60
CA ARG A 22 11.96 -11.21 11.89
C ARG A 22 10.48 -10.90 11.77
N LEU A 23 10.01 -9.75 12.28
CA LEU A 23 8.60 -9.35 12.15
C LEU A 23 8.21 -9.10 10.69
N TYR A 24 9.07 -8.44 9.92
CA TYR A 24 8.86 -8.25 8.48
C TYR A 24 8.76 -9.58 7.74
N ASN A 25 9.71 -10.50 7.98
CA ASN A 25 9.72 -11.82 7.34
C ASN A 25 8.50 -12.65 7.74
N GLN A 26 8.01 -12.50 8.98
CA GLN A 26 6.79 -13.16 9.43
C GLN A 26 5.55 -12.62 8.72
N VAL A 27 5.40 -11.30 8.60
CA VAL A 27 4.30 -10.68 7.82
C VAL A 27 4.36 -11.11 6.36
N TRP A 28 5.55 -11.16 5.77
CA TRP A 28 5.75 -11.66 4.41
C TRP A 28 5.35 -13.14 4.25
N GLY A 29 5.72 -13.98 5.23
CA GLY A 29 5.30 -15.39 5.26
C GLY A 29 3.79 -15.54 5.35
N MET A 30 3.13 -14.79 6.22
CA MET A 30 1.66 -14.78 6.32
C MET A 30 0.99 -14.37 5.01
N PHE A 31 1.53 -13.36 4.32
CA PHE A 31 1.04 -12.92 3.01
C PHE A 31 1.10 -14.06 1.98
N GLU A 32 2.26 -14.72 1.90
CA GLU A 32 2.52 -15.83 0.98
C GLU A 32 1.64 -17.05 1.29
N ASP A 33 1.52 -17.42 2.57
CA ASP A 33 0.73 -18.55 3.02
C ASP A 33 -0.76 -18.34 2.75
N LEU A 34 -1.28 -17.13 2.96
CA LEU A 34 -2.66 -16.80 2.61
C LEU A 34 -2.90 -16.89 1.09
N ALA A 35 -1.97 -16.38 0.27
CA ALA A 35 -2.05 -16.48 -1.19
C ALA A 35 -2.10 -17.95 -1.66
N ARG A 36 -1.21 -18.79 -1.11
CA ARG A 36 -1.13 -20.24 -1.44
C ARG A 36 -2.37 -20.99 -0.96
N THR A 37 -2.86 -20.70 0.24
CA THR A 37 -4.06 -21.32 0.82
C THR A 37 -5.29 -21.01 -0.02
N ALA A 38 -5.49 -19.74 -0.40
CA ALA A 38 -6.59 -19.35 -1.27
C ALA A 38 -6.48 -19.99 -2.66
N ALA A 39 -5.26 -20.09 -3.23
CA ALA A 39 -5.03 -20.74 -4.51
C ALA A 39 -5.39 -22.24 -4.48
N ALA A 40 -5.01 -22.94 -3.41
CA ALA A 40 -5.33 -24.35 -3.23
C ALA A 40 -6.83 -24.57 -3.09
N TYR A 41 -7.53 -23.70 -2.35
CA TYR A 41 -8.98 -23.74 -2.22
C TYR A 41 -9.68 -23.52 -3.57
N ARG A 42 -9.37 -22.42 -4.28
CA ARG A 42 -9.95 -22.10 -5.60
C ARG A 42 -9.73 -23.25 -6.59
N SER A 43 -8.50 -23.75 -6.68
CA SER A 43 -8.16 -24.88 -7.56
C SER A 43 -8.94 -26.16 -7.24
N ALA A 44 -9.20 -26.44 -5.95
CA ALA A 44 -9.98 -27.61 -5.54
C ALA A 44 -11.47 -27.47 -5.90
N VAL A 45 -12.02 -26.25 -5.81
CA VAL A 45 -13.38 -25.93 -6.25
C VAL A 45 -13.49 -26.08 -7.76
N ASP A 46 -12.60 -25.46 -8.53
CA ASP A 46 -12.58 -25.55 -10.00
C ASP A 46 -12.48 -27.01 -10.48
N PHE A 47 -11.67 -27.83 -9.80
CA PHE A 47 -11.57 -29.26 -10.06
C PHE A 47 -12.88 -30.00 -9.78
N ALA A 48 -13.55 -29.69 -8.67
CA ALA A 48 -14.84 -30.29 -8.34
C ALA A 48 -15.91 -29.94 -9.38
N GLU A 49 -15.96 -28.67 -9.81
CA GLU A 49 -16.88 -28.17 -10.85
C GLU A 49 -16.62 -28.87 -12.19
N SER A 50 -15.37 -28.84 -12.66
CA SER A 50 -14.95 -29.50 -13.90
C SER A 50 -15.26 -31.00 -13.90
N ARG A 51 -15.15 -31.65 -12.74
CA ARG A 51 -15.50 -33.07 -12.58
C ARG A 51 -17.01 -33.28 -12.67
N MET A 52 -17.80 -32.43 -12.01
CA MET A 52 -19.26 -32.51 -12.05
C MET A 52 -19.76 -32.33 -13.48
N GLU A 53 -19.28 -31.32 -14.21
CA GLU A 53 -19.64 -31.08 -15.61
C GLU A 53 -19.37 -32.31 -16.48
N LYS A 54 -18.18 -32.92 -16.36
CA LYS A 54 -17.84 -34.16 -17.08
C LYS A 54 -18.75 -35.33 -16.73
N GLU A 55 -19.10 -35.51 -15.46
CA GLU A 55 -20.04 -36.57 -15.03
C GLU A 55 -21.46 -36.30 -15.59
N LEU A 56 -21.91 -35.04 -15.62
CA LEU A 56 -23.21 -34.65 -16.19
C LEU A 56 -23.28 -34.83 -17.72
N ASP A 57 -22.24 -34.42 -18.44
CA ASP A 57 -22.14 -34.58 -19.89
C ASP A 57 -22.21 -36.06 -20.31
N GLN A 58 -21.52 -36.93 -19.56
CA GLN A 58 -21.59 -38.38 -19.78
C GLN A 58 -23.02 -38.90 -19.60
N VAL A 59 -23.70 -38.48 -18.54
CA VAL A 59 -25.11 -38.86 -18.29
C VAL A 59 -26.03 -38.37 -19.42
N LEU A 60 -25.83 -37.17 -19.96
CA LEU A 60 -26.64 -36.62 -21.06
C LEU A 60 -26.37 -37.29 -22.43
N SER A 61 -25.14 -37.78 -22.62
CA SER A 61 -24.70 -38.46 -23.83
C SER A 61 -25.25 -39.89 -23.97
N ASP A 62 -25.63 -40.55 -22.86
CA ASP A 62 -26.21 -41.89 -22.88
C ASP A 62 -27.72 -41.84 -23.28
N PRO A 63 -28.14 -42.48 -24.38
CA PRO A 63 -29.56 -42.51 -24.76
C PRO A 63 -30.45 -43.25 -23.75
N ARG A 64 -29.90 -44.16 -22.94
CA ARG A 64 -30.66 -44.99 -21.97
C ARG A 64 -31.02 -44.22 -20.70
N SER A 65 -30.27 -43.19 -20.35
CA SER A 65 -30.50 -42.34 -19.17
C SER A 65 -31.57 -41.27 -19.39
N ARG A 66 -32.06 -41.08 -20.63
CA ARG A 66 -33.04 -40.02 -20.98
C ARG A 66 -34.50 -40.34 -20.64
N ILE A 67 -34.85 -41.60 -20.41
CA ILE A 67 -36.27 -42.05 -20.30
C ILE A 67 -36.57 -42.67 -18.92
N GLY A 68 -35.64 -42.66 -17.96
CA GLY A 68 -35.88 -43.24 -16.62
C GLY A 68 -35.00 -42.68 -15.48
N GLY A 69 -35.39 -42.96 -14.22
CA GLY A 69 -34.78 -42.39 -13.00
C GLY A 69 -33.31 -42.72 -12.72
N GLN A 70 -32.67 -43.57 -13.54
CA GLN A 70 -31.22 -43.78 -13.47
C GLN A 70 -30.42 -42.52 -13.83
N GLY A 71 -30.91 -41.71 -14.78
CA GLY A 71 -30.29 -40.43 -15.12
C GLY A 71 -30.38 -39.43 -13.98
N ASP A 72 -31.52 -39.40 -13.27
CA ASP A 72 -31.71 -38.53 -12.10
C ASP A 72 -30.78 -38.94 -10.95
N ALA A 73 -30.72 -40.24 -10.62
CA ALA A 73 -29.82 -40.75 -9.57
C ALA A 73 -28.32 -40.49 -9.87
N ALA A 74 -27.92 -40.56 -11.14
CA ALA A 74 -26.54 -40.26 -11.54
C ALA A 74 -26.22 -38.76 -11.41
N ARG A 75 -27.17 -37.88 -11.74
CA ARG A 75 -27.03 -36.42 -11.53
C ARG A 75 -26.94 -36.08 -10.04
N GLU A 76 -27.80 -36.67 -9.22
CA GLU A 76 -27.75 -36.49 -7.76
C GLU A 76 -26.43 -36.98 -7.18
N ALA A 77 -25.92 -38.12 -7.62
CA ALA A 77 -24.63 -38.65 -7.17
C ALA A 77 -23.45 -37.74 -7.58
N ALA A 78 -23.46 -37.18 -8.80
CA ALA A 78 -22.45 -36.23 -9.24
C ALA A 78 -22.47 -34.94 -8.41
N GLN A 79 -23.65 -34.40 -8.13
CA GLN A 79 -23.84 -33.24 -7.25
C GLN A 79 -23.36 -33.52 -5.82
N ALA A 80 -23.69 -34.69 -5.27
CA ALA A 80 -23.26 -35.09 -3.92
C ALA A 80 -21.73 -35.16 -3.80
N LYS A 81 -21.04 -35.75 -4.80
CA LYS A 81 -19.58 -35.77 -4.84
C LYS A 81 -18.98 -34.38 -4.97
N HIS A 82 -19.54 -33.53 -5.83
CA HIS A 82 -19.13 -32.14 -5.97
C HIS A 82 -19.20 -31.42 -4.61
N SER A 83 -20.36 -31.48 -3.94
CA SER A 83 -20.54 -30.88 -2.62
C SER A 83 -19.57 -31.46 -1.59
N GLN A 84 -19.28 -32.77 -1.62
CA GLN A 84 -18.30 -33.38 -0.73
C GLN A 84 -16.90 -32.81 -0.94
N LEU A 85 -16.44 -32.67 -2.19
CA LEU A 85 -15.12 -32.13 -2.51
C LEU A 85 -15.01 -30.65 -2.10
N VAL A 86 -16.02 -29.84 -2.42
CA VAL A 86 -16.05 -28.42 -2.03
C VAL A 86 -16.05 -28.27 -0.50
N ASN A 87 -16.83 -29.07 0.22
CA ASN A 87 -16.85 -29.05 1.68
C ASN A 87 -15.50 -29.45 2.30
N GLN A 88 -14.80 -30.42 1.71
CA GLN A 88 -13.47 -30.83 2.16
C GLN A 88 -12.43 -29.73 1.90
N ALA A 89 -12.50 -29.07 0.74
CA ALA A 89 -11.64 -27.93 0.42
C ALA A 89 -11.89 -26.77 1.39
N ARG A 90 -13.16 -26.44 1.66
CA ARG A 90 -13.55 -25.42 2.63
C ARG A 90 -13.02 -25.73 4.03
N ALA A 91 -13.20 -26.96 4.51
CA ALA A 91 -12.70 -27.38 5.83
C ALA A 91 -11.16 -27.32 5.95
N THR A 92 -10.43 -27.36 4.83
CA THR A 92 -8.98 -27.15 4.83
C THR A 92 -8.66 -25.66 4.90
N LEU A 93 -9.27 -24.86 4.03
CA LEU A 93 -9.16 -23.40 4.06
C LEU A 93 -9.47 -22.82 5.45
N ASP A 94 -10.58 -23.23 6.07
CA ASP A 94 -11.00 -22.71 7.38
C ASP A 94 -9.97 -23.00 8.49
N ARG A 95 -9.29 -24.16 8.43
CA ARG A 95 -8.23 -24.51 9.38
C ARG A 95 -6.99 -23.64 9.18
N ASP A 96 -6.58 -23.44 7.93
CA ASP A 96 -5.40 -22.66 7.58
C ASP A 96 -5.64 -21.17 7.90
N LEU A 97 -6.83 -20.65 7.63
CA LEU A 97 -7.25 -19.30 8.02
C LEU A 97 -7.27 -19.10 9.54
N ALA A 98 -7.72 -20.11 10.30
CA ALA A 98 -7.69 -20.05 11.76
C ALA A 98 -6.25 -19.99 12.31
N GLN A 99 -5.31 -20.71 11.69
CA GLN A 99 -3.90 -20.64 12.02
C GLN A 99 -3.31 -19.25 11.73
N LEU A 100 -3.53 -18.71 10.52
CA LEU A 100 -3.05 -17.38 10.14
C LEU A 100 -3.67 -16.27 10.99
N SER A 101 -4.94 -16.42 11.38
CA SER A 101 -5.60 -15.49 12.30
C SER A 101 -4.97 -15.51 13.69
N ALA A 102 -4.64 -16.70 14.21
CA ALA A 102 -3.94 -16.82 15.48
C ALA A 102 -2.53 -16.21 15.43
N GLU A 103 -1.85 -16.31 14.29
CA GLU A 103 -0.55 -15.67 14.08
C GLU A 103 -0.68 -14.14 14.04
N SER A 104 -1.64 -13.61 13.28
CA SER A 104 -1.93 -12.16 13.20
C SER A 104 -2.21 -11.55 14.57
N GLN A 105 -2.96 -12.26 15.43
CA GLN A 105 -3.27 -11.81 16.80
C GLN A 105 -2.04 -11.60 17.69
N VAL A 106 -0.93 -12.30 17.41
CA VAL A 106 0.32 -12.16 18.16
C VAL A 106 1.27 -11.17 17.47
N VAL A 107 1.31 -11.18 16.13
CA VAL A 107 2.20 -10.32 15.33
C VAL A 107 1.77 -8.86 15.38
N GLU A 108 0.50 -8.55 15.11
CA GLU A 108 0.01 -7.17 14.96
C GLU A 108 0.30 -6.29 16.20
N PRO A 109 0.08 -6.75 17.46
CA PRO A 109 0.42 -5.96 18.64
C PRO A 109 1.93 -5.76 18.84
N ALA A 110 2.77 -6.63 18.28
CA ALA A 110 4.23 -6.57 18.41
C ALA A 110 4.91 -5.70 17.34
N LEU A 111 4.15 -5.22 16.34
CA LEU A 111 4.69 -4.42 15.25
C LEU A 111 5.25 -3.07 15.75
N PRO A 112 6.47 -2.68 15.32
CA PRO A 112 7.01 -1.36 15.62
C PRO A 112 6.23 -0.25 14.89
N PRO A 113 6.40 1.04 15.26
CA PRO A 113 5.67 2.15 14.65
C PRO A 113 5.69 2.16 13.10
N ALA A 114 6.80 1.76 12.49
CA ALA A 114 6.91 1.69 11.04
C ALA A 114 5.95 0.69 10.39
N TYR A 115 5.62 -0.41 11.08
CA TYR A 115 4.78 -1.50 10.56
C TYR A 115 3.37 -1.48 11.16
N ALA A 116 3.17 -0.76 12.26
CA ALA A 116 1.94 -0.75 13.01
C ALA A 116 0.88 0.19 12.42
N ARG A 117 -0.39 -0.20 12.60
CA ARG A 117 -1.54 0.68 12.35
C ARG A 117 -1.51 1.90 13.26
N TRP A 118 -2.21 2.98 12.88
CA TRP A 118 -2.29 4.21 13.68
C TRP A 118 -3.06 4.05 15.00
N ASP A 119 -3.91 3.04 15.14
CA ASP A 119 -4.61 2.69 16.37
C ASP A 119 -3.76 1.81 17.31
N ASN A 120 -2.59 1.35 16.87
CA ASN A 120 -1.72 0.52 17.70
C ASN A 120 -1.18 1.34 18.90
N PRO A 121 -1.24 0.80 20.14
CA PRO A 121 -0.73 1.48 21.32
C PRO A 121 0.74 1.91 21.26
N VAL A 122 1.56 1.27 20.41
CA VAL A 122 2.99 1.58 20.23
C VAL A 122 3.24 3.08 19.94
N TRP A 123 2.30 3.75 19.29
CA TRP A 123 2.40 5.18 18.99
C TRP A 123 2.38 6.09 20.22
N HIS A 124 1.79 5.66 21.34
CA HIS A 124 1.82 6.43 22.60
C HIS A 124 3.22 6.50 23.21
N GLY A 125 4.07 5.52 22.90
CA GLY A 125 5.48 5.47 23.27
C GLY A 125 6.42 5.96 22.17
N TYR A 126 5.90 6.62 21.13
CA TYR A 126 6.67 7.06 19.98
C TYR A 126 7.90 7.86 20.38
N ARG A 127 9.02 7.54 19.71
CA ARG A 127 10.28 8.28 19.77
C ARG A 127 10.81 8.37 18.35
N VAL A 128 11.41 9.51 18.02
CA VAL A 128 12.08 9.68 16.73
C VAL A 128 13.20 8.65 16.60
N PRO A 129 13.24 7.87 15.52
CA PRO A 129 14.22 6.80 15.35
C PRO A 129 15.61 7.35 15.07
N MET A 130 16.63 6.52 15.30
CA MET A 130 18.03 6.83 15.02
C MET A 130 18.50 6.27 13.67
N GLU A 131 17.76 5.29 13.13
CA GLU A 131 18.07 4.60 11.87
C GLU A 131 16.79 4.51 11.04
N ILE A 132 16.93 4.48 9.72
CA ILE A 132 15.80 4.27 8.81
C ILE A 132 15.36 2.80 8.95
N PRO A 133 14.07 2.53 9.23
CA PRO A 133 13.58 1.16 9.31
C PRO A 133 13.61 0.48 7.95
N MET A 134 13.57 -0.83 7.97
CA MET A 134 13.67 -1.66 6.78
C MET A 134 12.46 -1.53 5.85
N ALA A 135 11.28 -1.21 6.39
CA ALA A 135 10.03 -1.12 5.66
C ALA A 135 9.03 -0.14 6.30
N LEU A 136 7.89 0.05 5.65
CA LEU A 136 6.79 0.90 6.08
C LEU A 136 5.45 0.27 5.75
N ARG A 137 4.46 0.36 6.64
CA ARG A 137 3.07 0.01 6.34
C ARG A 137 2.41 1.09 5.48
N LEU A 138 1.85 0.71 4.33
CA LEU A 138 0.98 1.56 3.51
C LEU A 138 -0.50 1.26 3.72
N GLY A 139 -0.86 0.02 4.03
CA GLY A 139 -2.27 -0.34 4.17
C GLY A 139 -2.45 -1.75 4.71
N GLU A 140 -3.64 -2.28 4.46
CA GLU A 140 -4.00 -3.67 4.68
C GLU A 140 -4.25 -4.36 3.36
N LEU A 141 -3.97 -5.65 3.29
CA LEU A 141 -4.35 -6.53 2.21
C LEU A 141 -5.24 -7.64 2.77
N HIS A 142 -6.33 -7.95 2.09
CA HIS A 142 -7.11 -9.15 2.39
C HIS A 142 -7.64 -9.79 1.10
N LEU A 143 -8.07 -11.04 1.22
CA LEU A 143 -8.72 -11.78 0.13
C LEU A 143 -10.21 -11.97 0.42
N PRO A 144 -11.06 -12.18 -0.61
CA PRO A 144 -12.49 -12.42 -0.43
C PRO A 144 -12.82 -13.62 0.46
N GLU A 145 -11.93 -14.62 0.52
CA GLU A 145 -12.07 -15.79 1.38
C GLU A 145 -12.04 -15.46 2.87
N SER A 146 -11.43 -14.34 3.27
CA SER A 146 -11.40 -13.87 4.66
C SER A 146 -11.14 -12.37 4.73
N ALA A 147 -12.21 -11.58 4.80
CA ALA A 147 -12.11 -10.12 4.99
C ALA A 147 -11.65 -9.72 6.40
N GLU A 148 -11.80 -10.62 7.38
CA GLU A 148 -11.36 -10.40 8.76
C GLU A 148 -9.84 -10.55 8.92
N LEU A 149 -9.22 -11.43 8.14
CA LEU A 149 -7.78 -11.63 8.15
C LEU A 149 -7.08 -10.58 7.27
N ARG A 150 -6.55 -9.56 7.93
CA ARG A 150 -5.85 -8.44 7.29
C ARG A 150 -4.33 -8.61 7.41
N ILE A 151 -3.66 -8.56 6.28
CA ILE A 151 -2.20 -8.64 6.18
C ILE A 151 -1.64 -7.23 6.00
N PRO A 152 -0.69 -6.77 6.85
CA PRO A 152 -0.06 -5.47 6.66
C PRO A 152 0.64 -5.37 5.29
N MET A 153 0.30 -4.36 4.49
CA MET A 153 1.02 -4.04 3.26
C MET A 153 2.31 -3.30 3.60
N LEU A 154 3.42 -4.03 3.68
CA LEU A 154 4.74 -3.46 3.95
C LEU A 154 5.52 -3.21 2.65
N VAL A 155 6.10 -2.02 2.50
CA VAL A 155 7.01 -1.66 1.39
C VAL A 155 8.40 -1.34 1.95
N ARG A 156 9.44 -1.68 1.19
CA ARG A 156 10.84 -1.43 1.60
C ARG A 156 11.15 0.06 1.63
N LEU A 157 12.07 0.45 2.52
CA LEU A 157 12.67 1.77 2.54
C LEU A 157 14.17 1.72 2.17
N PRO A 158 14.71 2.77 1.51
CA PRO A 158 13.99 3.90 0.90
C PRO A 158 12.97 3.45 -0.16
N LEU A 159 11.96 4.28 -0.44
CA LEU A 159 10.92 3.93 -1.40
C LEU A 159 11.54 3.67 -2.78
N GLU A 160 11.30 2.50 -3.36
CA GLU A 160 11.79 2.17 -4.71
C GLU A 160 10.93 2.80 -5.81
N ARG A 161 9.66 3.07 -5.49
CA ARG A 161 8.66 3.66 -6.39
C ARG A 161 7.96 4.79 -5.67
N GLY A 162 7.63 5.84 -6.41
CA GLY A 162 6.71 6.85 -5.90
C GLY A 162 5.29 6.27 -5.73
N LEU A 163 4.39 7.08 -5.20
CA LEU A 163 3.02 6.67 -4.90
C LEU A 163 2.03 7.45 -5.78
N TRP A 164 0.98 6.78 -6.23
CA TRP A 164 -0.18 7.41 -6.87
C TRP A 164 -1.42 7.06 -6.06
N ILE A 165 -2.03 8.05 -5.42
CA ILE A 165 -3.28 7.91 -4.69
C ILE A 165 -4.39 8.38 -5.61
N ASP A 166 -5.17 7.43 -6.09
CA ASP A 166 -6.19 7.67 -7.11
C ASP A 166 -7.40 8.38 -6.50
N SER A 167 -7.60 9.65 -6.84
CA SER A 167 -8.77 10.43 -6.41
C SER A 167 -9.96 10.32 -7.37
N GLY A 168 -9.80 9.56 -8.47
CA GLY A 168 -10.85 9.32 -9.44
C GLY A 168 -11.93 8.37 -8.94
N ARG A 169 -12.96 8.15 -9.76
CA ARG A 169 -14.07 7.24 -9.42
C ARG A 169 -13.58 5.81 -9.25
N SER A 170 -13.37 5.38 -8.01
CA SER A 170 -13.21 3.97 -7.67
C SER A 170 -14.60 3.38 -7.41
N GLY A 171 -14.95 2.29 -8.08
CA GLY A 171 -16.12 1.52 -7.72
C GLY A 171 -15.87 0.88 -6.36
N SER A 172 -16.51 1.37 -5.30
CA SER A 172 -16.31 0.78 -3.97
C SER A 172 -16.88 -0.64 -3.94
N LEU A 173 -16.14 -1.57 -3.34
CA LEU A 173 -16.55 -2.97 -3.15
C LEU A 173 -17.85 -3.10 -2.33
N ASP A 174 -18.16 -2.12 -1.48
CA ASP A 174 -19.39 -2.07 -0.67
C ASP A 174 -20.61 -1.47 -1.41
N GLY A 175 -20.45 -1.11 -2.68
CA GLY A 175 -21.50 -0.49 -3.49
C GLY A 175 -21.87 0.93 -3.06
N SER A 176 -21.11 1.55 -2.15
CA SER A 176 -21.27 2.95 -1.80
C SER A 176 -20.75 3.85 -2.92
N PHE A 177 -21.58 4.80 -3.33
CA PHE A 177 -21.18 5.83 -4.28
C PHE A 177 -20.61 6.99 -3.46
N HIS A 178 -19.28 7.13 -3.46
CA HIS A 178 -18.65 8.35 -3.00
C HIS A 178 -18.78 9.44 -4.07
N ASP A 179 -19.13 10.65 -3.66
CA ASP A 179 -19.00 11.80 -4.55
C ASP A 179 -17.51 12.06 -4.84
N SER A 180 -17.21 12.61 -6.01
CA SER A 180 -15.84 12.90 -6.47
C SER A 180 -15.10 13.81 -5.48
N HIS A 181 -15.81 14.76 -4.87
CA HIS A 181 -15.26 15.61 -3.81
C HIS A 181 -14.88 14.83 -2.54
N ASP A 182 -15.68 13.84 -2.16
CA ASP A 182 -15.38 13.00 -1.00
C ASP A 182 -14.17 12.09 -1.25
N LEU A 183 -14.05 11.51 -2.45
CA LEU A 183 -12.88 10.71 -2.82
C LEU A 183 -11.60 11.55 -2.86
N SER A 184 -11.67 12.76 -3.42
CA SER A 184 -10.52 13.68 -3.44
C SER A 184 -10.06 14.05 -2.03
N ARG A 185 -11.00 14.31 -1.12
CA ARG A 185 -10.69 14.56 0.29
C ARG A 185 -10.03 13.34 0.95
N LEU A 186 -10.60 12.14 0.77
CA LEU A 186 -10.05 10.90 1.33
C LEU A 186 -8.66 10.56 0.75
N ALA A 187 -8.43 10.87 -0.53
CA ALA A 187 -7.13 10.68 -1.18
C ALA A 187 -6.07 11.60 -0.58
N MET A 188 -6.40 12.86 -0.31
CA MET A 188 -5.51 13.77 0.40
C MET A 188 -5.29 13.36 1.87
N GLU A 189 -6.31 12.87 2.57
CA GLU A 189 -6.15 12.33 3.93
C GLU A 189 -5.22 11.11 3.95
N THR A 190 -5.33 10.23 2.94
CA THR A 190 -4.44 9.07 2.74
C THR A 190 -3.01 9.53 2.49
N ALA A 191 -2.82 10.54 1.63
CA ALA A 191 -1.51 11.13 1.33
C ALA A 191 -0.84 11.70 2.60
N VAL A 192 -1.60 12.44 3.40
CA VAL A 192 -1.13 13.03 4.66
C VAL A 192 -0.79 11.95 5.69
N ALA A 193 -1.60 10.88 5.79
CA ALA A 193 -1.31 9.75 6.66
C ALA A 193 0.02 9.06 6.28
N HIS A 194 0.29 8.84 4.99
CA HIS A 194 1.55 8.27 4.53
C HIS A 194 2.74 9.21 4.70
N ALA A 195 2.59 10.49 4.35
CA ALA A 195 3.64 11.49 4.52
C ALA A 195 4.02 11.66 5.99
N ALA A 196 3.03 11.70 6.90
CA ALA A 196 3.27 11.76 8.33
C ALA A 196 3.95 10.50 8.87
N ARG A 197 3.58 9.31 8.35
CA ARG A 197 4.27 8.07 8.74
C ARG A 197 5.72 8.08 8.28
N LEU A 198 6.00 8.47 7.03
CA LEU A 198 7.35 8.64 6.52
C LEU A 198 8.16 9.62 7.38
N LEU A 199 7.62 10.79 7.68
CA LEU A 199 8.25 11.76 8.58
C LEU A 199 8.51 11.20 9.99
N ALA A 200 7.64 10.34 10.49
CA ALA A 200 7.78 9.73 11.82
C ALA A 200 8.82 8.60 11.88
N VAL A 201 9.06 7.91 10.77
CA VAL A 201 9.93 6.73 10.77
C VAL A 201 11.35 7.02 10.30
N TYR A 202 11.60 8.20 9.75
CA TYR A 202 12.97 8.61 9.40
C TYR A 202 13.66 9.29 10.60
N PRO A 203 15.00 9.17 10.69
CA PRO A 203 15.76 9.96 11.65
C PRO A 203 15.55 11.46 11.46
N ALA A 204 15.70 12.22 12.54
CA ALA A 204 15.48 13.65 12.52
C ALA A 204 16.38 14.35 11.48
N GLY A 205 15.76 15.10 10.57
CA GLY A 205 16.47 15.81 9.52
C GLY A 205 16.85 14.96 8.30
N GLU A 206 16.55 13.66 8.26
CA GLU A 206 16.87 12.79 7.12
C GLU A 206 15.74 12.67 6.09
N PHE A 207 14.56 13.24 6.37
CA PHE A 207 13.42 13.25 5.45
C PHE A 207 12.74 14.61 5.42
N THR A 208 12.46 15.12 4.23
CA THR A 208 11.90 16.45 3.99
C THR A 208 10.73 16.38 3.01
N VAL A 209 9.62 17.07 3.34
CA VAL A 209 8.39 17.02 2.55
C VAL A 209 8.10 18.39 1.93
N HIS A 210 7.84 18.37 0.62
CA HIS A 210 7.36 19.50 -0.19
C HIS A 210 5.93 19.21 -0.65
N VAL A 211 5.13 20.24 -0.84
CA VAL A 211 3.74 20.11 -1.29
C VAL A 211 3.46 21.10 -2.42
N ILE A 212 2.88 20.61 -3.50
CA ILE A 212 2.26 21.41 -4.55
C ILE A 212 0.75 21.19 -4.46
N ASP A 213 0.00 22.27 -4.26
CA ASP A 213 -1.46 22.28 -4.18
C ASP A 213 -1.97 23.55 -4.90
N PRO A 214 -2.01 23.55 -6.25
CA PRO A 214 -2.13 24.78 -7.03
C PRO A 214 -3.43 25.55 -6.78
N ALA A 215 -4.56 24.83 -6.65
CA ALA A 215 -5.85 25.42 -6.30
C ALA A 215 -6.07 25.59 -4.78
N GLY A 216 -5.20 25.03 -3.94
CA GLY A 216 -5.39 25.02 -2.48
C GLY A 216 -6.52 24.09 -2.01
N SER A 217 -6.96 23.15 -2.85
CA SER A 217 -8.10 22.27 -2.57
C SER A 217 -7.80 21.26 -1.45
N GLY A 218 -6.52 20.94 -1.24
CA GLY A 218 -6.04 20.02 -0.20
C GLY A 218 -5.82 20.66 1.17
N ALA A 219 -6.03 21.98 1.31
CA ALA A 219 -5.64 22.76 2.50
C ALA A 219 -6.15 22.18 3.83
N GLN A 220 -7.40 21.68 3.87
CA GLN A 220 -7.97 21.09 5.08
C GLN A 220 -7.25 19.81 5.50
N ALA A 221 -6.99 18.90 4.55
CA ALA A 221 -6.29 17.63 4.83
C ALA A 221 -4.82 17.88 5.20
N LEU A 222 -4.17 18.86 4.57
CA LEU A 222 -2.78 19.25 4.82
C LEU A 222 -2.56 19.95 6.17
N ALA A 223 -3.63 20.40 6.82
CA ALA A 223 -3.55 21.20 8.04
C ALA A 223 -2.62 20.63 9.13
N PRO A 224 -2.60 19.32 9.45
CA PRO A 224 -1.69 18.76 10.45
C PRO A 224 -0.21 18.96 10.10
N LEU A 225 0.17 18.80 8.82
CA LEU A 225 1.56 18.99 8.37
C LEU A 225 1.96 20.47 8.39
N VAL A 226 1.05 21.35 7.97
CA VAL A 226 1.29 22.80 7.95
C VAL A 226 1.39 23.36 9.36
N GLN A 227 0.44 23.04 10.24
CA GLN A 227 0.35 23.59 11.59
C GLN A 227 1.49 23.12 12.50
N THR A 228 2.00 21.92 12.29
CA THR A 228 3.16 21.41 13.05
C THR A 228 4.50 21.91 12.51
N GLY A 229 4.52 22.54 11.32
CA GLY A 229 5.73 23.10 10.72
C GLY A 229 6.73 22.04 10.25
N VAL A 230 6.27 20.82 9.94
CA VAL A 230 7.14 19.72 9.46
C VAL A 230 7.50 19.82 7.98
N LEU A 231 6.78 20.63 7.21
CA LEU A 231 7.04 20.85 5.79
C LEU A 231 8.28 21.72 5.57
N ALA A 232 8.97 21.52 4.44
CA ALA A 232 10.13 22.31 4.05
C ALA A 232 9.79 23.80 3.82
N ALA A 233 8.57 24.03 3.32
CA ALA A 233 7.98 25.34 3.05
C ALA A 233 6.45 25.20 3.06
N PRO A 234 5.69 26.31 3.13
CA PRO A 234 4.24 26.27 2.91
C PRO A 234 3.90 25.62 1.55
N PRO A 235 2.72 24.96 1.43
CA PRO A 235 2.28 24.40 0.16
C PRO A 235 2.34 25.42 -0.98
N ALA A 236 2.92 25.01 -2.10
CA ALA A 236 3.06 25.86 -3.27
C ALA A 236 1.72 25.99 -4.00
N VAL A 237 1.25 27.23 -4.11
CA VAL A 237 -0.03 27.59 -4.75
C VAL A 237 0.19 28.28 -6.09
N GLY A 238 -0.73 28.06 -7.03
CA GLY A 238 -0.67 28.59 -8.39
C GLY A 238 0.53 28.11 -9.23
N ALA A 239 0.51 28.44 -10.53
CA ALA A 239 1.50 27.98 -11.50
C ALA A 239 2.95 28.42 -11.18
N ALA A 240 3.13 29.61 -10.59
CA ALA A 240 4.47 30.09 -10.21
C ALA A 240 5.08 29.26 -9.07
N GLY A 241 4.27 28.89 -8.06
CA GLY A 241 4.71 28.02 -6.98
C GLY A 241 5.05 26.62 -7.46
N VAL A 242 4.23 26.06 -8.36
CA VAL A 242 4.49 24.77 -9.03
C VAL A 242 5.85 24.80 -9.73
N ALA A 243 6.07 25.77 -10.61
CA ALA A 243 7.30 25.87 -11.39
C ALA A 243 8.55 26.02 -10.50
N ASP A 244 8.45 26.79 -9.43
CA ASP A 244 9.52 27.04 -8.48
C ASP A 244 9.94 25.78 -7.70
N VAL A 245 8.97 25.03 -7.15
CA VAL A 245 9.26 23.76 -6.45
C VAL A 245 9.87 22.73 -7.40
N LEU A 246 9.27 22.55 -8.59
CA LEU A 246 9.77 21.59 -9.57
C LEU A 246 11.18 21.96 -10.05
N ALA A 247 11.44 23.24 -10.34
CA ALA A 247 12.77 23.68 -10.74
C ALA A 247 13.84 23.39 -9.68
N ARG A 248 13.55 23.66 -8.40
CA ARG A 248 14.49 23.35 -7.31
C ARG A 248 14.77 21.86 -7.19
N LEU A 249 13.74 21.02 -7.23
CA LEU A 249 13.92 19.57 -7.09
C LEU A 249 14.61 18.96 -8.31
N THR A 250 14.32 19.44 -9.53
CA THR A 250 15.05 19.03 -10.74
C THR A 250 16.53 19.40 -10.63
N GLN A 251 16.85 20.64 -10.24
CA GLN A 251 18.24 21.07 -10.07
C GLN A 251 18.97 20.24 -9.00
N ARG A 252 18.29 19.88 -7.91
CA ARG A 252 18.81 18.98 -6.88
C ARG A 252 19.19 17.63 -7.48
N VAL A 253 18.27 17.00 -8.22
CA VAL A 253 18.50 15.69 -8.86
C VAL A 253 19.71 15.78 -9.78
N ASP A 254 19.78 16.79 -10.66
CA ASP A 254 20.89 16.98 -11.60
C ASP A 254 22.23 17.06 -10.87
N LEU A 255 22.29 17.86 -9.80
CA LEU A 255 23.52 18.09 -9.04
C LEU A 255 24.00 16.83 -8.32
N VAL A 256 23.09 16.06 -7.70
CA VAL A 256 23.45 14.80 -7.01
C VAL A 256 23.85 13.74 -8.02
N GLN A 257 23.14 13.62 -9.15
CA GLN A 257 23.52 12.70 -10.21
C GLN A 257 24.89 13.01 -10.80
N MET A 258 25.21 14.29 -11.02
CA MET A 258 26.53 14.71 -11.49
C MET A 258 27.63 14.28 -10.50
N ALA A 259 27.42 14.48 -9.19
CA ALA A 259 28.37 14.07 -8.16
C ALA A 259 28.58 12.55 -8.14
N LEU A 260 27.50 11.77 -8.25
CA LEU A 260 27.55 10.31 -8.30
C LEU A 260 28.26 9.79 -9.56
N ARG A 261 27.91 10.33 -10.75
CA ARG A 261 28.55 9.95 -12.03
C ARG A 261 30.04 10.31 -12.06
N ALA A 262 30.43 11.37 -11.38
CA ALA A 262 31.84 11.75 -11.21
C ALA A 262 32.59 10.88 -10.18
N GLY A 263 31.91 9.96 -9.50
CA GLY A 263 32.50 9.14 -8.42
C GLY A 263 32.89 9.97 -7.20
N ALA A 264 32.27 11.14 -7.01
CA ALA A 264 32.63 12.10 -5.97
C ALA A 264 31.38 12.59 -5.20
N PRO A 265 30.66 11.69 -4.50
CA PRO A 265 29.45 12.03 -3.74
C PRO A 265 29.70 13.08 -2.65
N ASP A 266 30.91 13.14 -2.10
CA ASP A 266 31.31 14.14 -1.10
C ASP A 266 31.60 15.54 -1.69
N SER A 267 31.60 15.68 -3.03
CA SER A 267 31.83 16.95 -3.71
C SER A 267 30.57 17.82 -3.83
N LEU A 268 29.48 17.45 -3.13
CA LEU A 268 28.30 18.30 -3.04
C LEU A 268 28.66 19.65 -2.39
N PRO A 269 27.97 20.75 -2.77
CA PRO A 269 28.23 22.06 -2.17
C PRO A 269 28.19 22.01 -0.63
N PRO A 270 29.07 22.73 0.08
CA PRO A 270 29.02 22.80 1.53
C PRO A 270 27.64 23.25 2.02
N GLY A 271 27.08 22.52 3.00
CA GLY A 271 25.74 22.78 3.53
C GLY A 271 24.59 22.29 2.64
N PHE A 272 24.87 21.50 1.60
CA PHE A 272 23.84 20.84 0.82
C PHE A 272 23.04 19.88 1.69
N ASP A 273 21.72 20.03 1.70
CA ASP A 273 20.81 19.13 2.41
C ASP A 273 20.91 17.73 1.80
N THR A 274 21.31 16.71 2.56
CA THR A 274 21.39 15.32 2.09
C THR A 274 20.14 14.49 2.40
N SER A 275 19.11 15.11 2.98
CA SER A 275 17.87 14.41 3.32
C SER A 275 17.16 13.88 2.09
N GLN A 276 16.48 12.75 2.27
CA GLN A 276 15.49 12.24 1.33
C GLN A 276 14.36 13.26 1.20
N GLN A 277 13.83 13.42 0.00
CA GLN A 277 12.80 14.40 -0.32
C GLN A 277 11.54 13.66 -0.77
N LEU A 278 10.38 14.09 -0.29
CA LEU A 278 9.08 13.70 -0.82
C LEU A 278 8.39 14.92 -1.38
N LEU A 279 7.96 14.85 -2.64
CA LEU A 279 7.07 15.84 -3.24
C LEU A 279 5.66 15.26 -3.29
N ILE A 280 4.75 15.84 -2.50
CA ILE A 280 3.31 15.60 -2.64
C ILE A 280 2.77 16.54 -3.71
N VAL A 281 2.09 15.99 -4.70
CA VAL A 281 1.46 16.74 -5.78
C VAL A 281 -0.04 16.49 -5.73
N ASN A 282 -0.80 17.51 -5.36
CA ASN A 282 -2.26 17.49 -5.41
C ASN A 282 -2.76 18.18 -6.69
N ASP A 283 -3.99 17.85 -7.09
CA ASP A 283 -4.77 18.58 -8.09
C ASP A 283 -4.13 18.57 -9.49
N PHE A 284 -3.27 17.59 -9.79
CA PHE A 284 -2.77 17.40 -11.16
C PHE A 284 -3.94 16.97 -12.07
N PRO A 285 -4.14 17.60 -13.25
CA PRO A 285 -3.20 18.47 -13.97
C PRO A 285 -3.40 19.99 -13.78
N HIS A 286 -4.29 20.42 -12.90
CA HIS A 286 -4.55 21.85 -12.68
C HIS A 286 -3.29 22.60 -12.25
N GLY A 287 -3.00 23.72 -12.92
CA GLY A 287 -1.82 24.54 -12.63
C GLY A 287 -0.49 24.02 -13.20
N PHE A 288 -0.50 22.92 -13.97
CA PHE A 288 0.68 22.37 -14.63
C PHE A 288 0.73 22.77 -16.11
N ASP A 289 1.81 23.42 -16.52
CA ASP A 289 2.14 23.63 -17.93
C ASP A 289 3.00 22.47 -18.49
N ASP A 290 3.22 22.44 -19.80
CA ASP A 290 3.99 21.36 -20.44
C ASP A 290 5.39 21.19 -19.85
N ARG A 291 6.00 22.28 -19.39
CA ARG A 291 7.32 22.24 -18.74
C ARG A 291 7.22 21.54 -17.38
N ALA A 292 6.25 21.90 -16.55
CA ALA A 292 6.00 21.30 -15.26
C ALA A 292 5.69 19.80 -15.40
N VAL A 293 4.91 19.39 -16.41
CA VAL A 293 4.65 17.98 -16.71
C VAL A 293 5.94 17.24 -17.06
N ASN A 294 6.80 17.81 -17.89
CA ASN A 294 8.09 17.20 -18.23
C ASN A 294 9.03 17.09 -17.01
N GLN A 295 9.04 18.09 -16.13
CA GLN A 295 9.81 18.03 -14.89
C GLN A 295 9.28 16.97 -13.93
N LEU A 296 7.96 16.83 -13.78
CA LEU A 296 7.36 15.75 -12.98
C LEU A 296 7.77 14.37 -13.49
N ARG A 297 7.73 14.16 -14.81
CA ARG A 297 8.18 12.90 -15.42
C ARG A 297 9.66 12.63 -15.13
N TYR A 298 10.50 13.64 -15.30
CA TYR A 298 11.92 13.54 -14.97
C TYR A 298 12.13 13.17 -13.50
N LEU A 299 11.43 13.82 -12.57
CA LEU A 299 11.51 13.50 -11.15
C LEU A 299 11.01 12.09 -10.82
N ALA A 300 10.01 11.58 -11.53
CA ALA A 300 9.51 10.23 -11.35
C ALA A 300 10.54 9.17 -11.78
N ASP A 301 11.20 9.41 -12.90
CA ASP A 301 12.15 8.46 -13.50
C ASP A 301 13.54 8.53 -12.82
N GLU A 302 14.04 9.75 -12.56
CA GLU A 302 15.43 10.00 -12.16
C GLU A 302 15.59 10.37 -10.68
N GLY A 303 14.50 10.77 -10.01
CA GLY A 303 14.48 11.20 -8.62
C GLY A 303 14.76 10.09 -7.60
N PRO A 304 14.10 8.92 -7.66
CA PRO A 304 14.23 7.89 -6.62
C PRO A 304 15.67 7.44 -6.39
N ALA A 305 16.47 7.32 -7.46
CA ALA A 305 17.88 6.93 -7.38
C ALA A 305 18.77 7.90 -6.59
N VAL A 306 18.32 9.15 -6.41
CA VAL A 306 19.01 10.20 -5.64
C VAL A 306 18.18 10.73 -4.48
N GLY A 307 17.16 9.97 -4.07
CA GLY A 307 16.34 10.25 -2.90
C GLY A 307 15.32 11.37 -3.06
N VAL A 308 14.77 11.56 -4.26
CA VAL A 308 13.61 12.42 -4.50
C VAL A 308 12.43 11.55 -4.93
N HIS A 309 11.42 11.45 -4.06
CA HIS A 309 10.24 10.59 -4.24
C HIS A 309 9.01 11.43 -4.56
N LEU A 310 8.13 10.90 -5.41
CA LEU A 310 6.85 11.51 -5.75
C LEU A 310 5.69 10.81 -5.06
N MET A 311 4.72 11.59 -4.58
CA MET A 311 3.41 11.12 -4.15
C MET A 311 2.35 11.97 -4.87
N MET A 312 1.72 11.39 -5.89
CA MET A 312 0.67 12.03 -6.67
C MET A 312 -0.69 11.77 -6.03
N VAL A 313 -1.52 12.80 -5.92
CA VAL A 313 -2.94 12.71 -5.57
C VAL A 313 -3.73 13.31 -6.73
N ALA A 314 -4.27 12.46 -7.58
CA ALA A 314 -4.91 12.88 -8.81
C ALA A 314 -5.86 11.80 -9.36
N ASP A 315 -6.84 12.26 -10.15
CA ASP A 315 -7.72 11.39 -10.90
C ASP A 315 -6.96 10.85 -12.12
N ARG A 316 -6.83 9.52 -12.18
CA ARG A 316 -6.13 8.85 -13.28
C ARG A 316 -6.83 9.04 -14.63
N GLU A 317 -8.17 9.12 -14.66
CA GLU A 317 -8.94 9.35 -15.89
C GLU A 317 -8.75 10.78 -16.39
N GLU A 318 -8.76 11.77 -15.51
CA GLU A 318 -8.49 13.16 -15.86
C GLU A 318 -7.06 13.32 -16.40
N ALA A 319 -6.08 12.69 -15.74
CA ALA A 319 -4.70 12.68 -16.19
C ALA A 319 -4.50 11.96 -17.53
N ALA A 320 -5.37 11.00 -17.90
CA ALA A 320 -5.27 10.26 -19.15
C ALA A 320 -5.40 11.16 -20.40
N GLY A 321 -5.90 12.39 -20.27
CA GLY A 321 -5.92 13.39 -21.35
C GLY A 321 -4.55 13.71 -21.95
N TYR A 322 -3.46 13.48 -21.20
CA TYR A 322 -2.07 13.61 -21.69
C TYR A 322 -1.59 12.39 -22.50
N GLY A 323 -2.40 11.33 -22.58
CA GLY A 323 -2.14 10.14 -23.38
C GLY A 323 -0.83 9.42 -23.00
N PRO A 324 -0.09 8.89 -23.99
CA PRO A 324 1.16 8.13 -23.76
C PRO A 324 2.26 8.92 -23.03
N LEU A 325 2.11 10.24 -22.91
CA LEU A 325 3.07 11.09 -22.22
C LEU A 325 3.24 10.68 -20.74
N LEU A 326 2.17 10.20 -20.09
CA LEU A 326 2.20 9.77 -18.69
C LEU A 326 2.46 8.27 -18.50
N ASP A 327 2.68 7.51 -19.58
CA ASP A 327 3.03 6.08 -19.50
C ASP A 327 4.21 5.77 -18.57
N PRO A 328 5.29 6.59 -18.53
CA PRO A 328 6.38 6.37 -17.58
C PRO A 328 5.92 6.58 -16.13
N LEU A 329 5.13 7.63 -15.86
CA LEU A 329 4.59 7.91 -14.53
C LEU A 329 3.74 6.76 -14.00
N TRP A 330 2.86 6.18 -14.84
CA TRP A 330 2.04 5.04 -14.43
C TRP A 330 2.83 3.78 -14.11
N ARG A 331 4.04 3.62 -14.67
CA ARG A 331 4.93 2.48 -14.39
C ARG A 331 5.83 2.73 -13.19
N ALA A 332 6.24 3.99 -12.97
CA ALA A 332 7.13 4.39 -11.89
C ALA A 332 6.43 4.50 -10.53
N LEU A 333 5.09 4.66 -10.52
CA LEU A 333 4.32 4.91 -9.31
C LEU A 333 3.46 3.69 -8.91
N LEU A 334 3.49 3.33 -7.63
CA LEU A 334 2.59 2.35 -7.03
C LEU A 334 1.20 3.00 -6.85
N ARG A 335 0.18 2.44 -7.52
CA ARG A 335 -1.22 2.85 -7.32
C ARG A 335 -1.70 2.40 -5.94
N LEU A 336 -2.38 3.30 -5.24
CA LEU A 336 -3.14 3.11 -4.02
C LEU A 336 -4.49 3.80 -4.18
N THR A 337 -5.47 3.41 -3.37
CA THR A 337 -6.81 3.98 -3.38
C THR A 337 -7.20 4.56 -2.02
N PRO A 338 -8.03 5.62 -1.98
CA PRO A 338 -8.51 6.21 -0.73
C PRO A 338 -9.60 5.38 -0.03
N VAL A 339 -10.04 4.30 -0.68
CA VAL A 339 -11.08 3.36 -0.23
C VAL A 339 -10.67 1.93 -0.59
N ALA A 340 -11.39 0.94 -0.06
CA ALA A 340 -11.14 -0.47 -0.34
C ALA A 340 -11.30 -0.79 -1.84
N ASP A 341 -10.27 -1.34 -2.49
CA ASP A 341 -10.26 -1.68 -3.92
C ASP A 341 -9.34 -2.87 -4.21
N ASP A 342 -9.74 -3.77 -5.11
CA ASP A 342 -9.07 -5.06 -5.39
C ASP A 342 -8.11 -5.03 -6.60
N HIS A 343 -7.26 -4.01 -6.64
CA HIS A 343 -6.41 -3.73 -7.80
C HIS A 343 -4.96 -4.22 -7.67
N LEU A 344 -4.55 -4.73 -6.51
CA LEU A 344 -3.18 -5.21 -6.28
C LEU A 344 -3.10 -6.71 -6.52
N ALA A 345 -2.11 -7.14 -7.30
CA ALA A 345 -1.86 -8.57 -7.56
C ALA A 345 -0.64 -9.07 -6.75
N ASP A 346 -0.75 -10.27 -6.17
CA ASP A 346 0.43 -10.92 -5.56
C ASP A 346 1.40 -11.46 -6.61
N PRO A 347 2.70 -11.63 -6.26
CA PRO A 347 3.72 -12.05 -7.22
C PRO A 347 3.77 -13.56 -7.49
N TRP A 348 2.97 -14.37 -6.80
CA TRP A 348 3.08 -15.84 -6.86
C TRP A 348 2.00 -16.47 -7.73
N VAL A 349 0.74 -16.17 -7.42
CA VAL A 349 -0.45 -16.72 -8.07
C VAL A 349 -1.14 -15.66 -8.91
N GLY A 350 -0.97 -14.38 -8.54
CA GLY A 350 -1.62 -13.27 -9.21
C GLY A 350 -3.07 -13.07 -8.76
N HIS A 351 -3.41 -13.41 -7.51
CA HIS A 351 -4.72 -13.07 -6.97
C HIS A 351 -4.88 -11.56 -6.88
N ALA A 352 -6.09 -11.07 -7.14
CA ALA A 352 -6.48 -9.71 -6.80
C ALA A 352 -6.71 -9.59 -5.28
N TRP A 353 -5.97 -8.71 -4.63
CA TRP A 353 -6.04 -8.39 -3.21
C TRP A 353 -6.76 -7.07 -3.02
N THR A 354 -7.71 -7.06 -2.09
CA THR A 354 -8.33 -5.82 -1.64
C THR A 354 -7.33 -5.07 -0.77
N TYR A 355 -6.95 -3.89 -1.25
CA TYR A 355 -6.18 -2.91 -0.49
C TYR A 355 -7.11 -2.05 0.35
N GLU A 356 -6.82 -1.87 1.64
CA GLU A 356 -7.47 -0.84 2.46
C GLU A 356 -6.44 0.18 2.98
N PRO A 357 -6.72 1.50 2.90
CA PRO A 357 -5.79 2.52 3.34
C PRO A 357 -5.62 2.56 4.86
N SER A 358 -4.37 2.73 5.31
CA SER A 358 -4.04 2.86 6.74
C SER A 358 -4.27 4.30 7.23
N LEU A 359 -5.53 4.67 7.43
CA LEU A 359 -5.94 5.99 7.95
C LEU A 359 -5.83 6.10 9.47
N VAL A 360 -5.74 7.34 9.95
CA VAL A 360 -5.77 7.64 11.39
C VAL A 360 -7.21 7.52 11.89
N PRO A 361 -7.47 6.84 13.03
CA PRO A 361 -8.82 6.72 13.56
C PRO A 361 -9.48 8.09 13.79
N PRO A 362 -10.77 8.27 13.42
CA PRO A 362 -11.48 9.53 13.65
C PRO A 362 -11.40 9.99 15.11
N GLY A 363 -11.09 11.27 15.31
CA GLY A 363 -10.94 11.87 16.64
C GLY A 363 -9.62 11.55 17.37
N SER A 364 -8.75 10.71 16.80
CA SER A 364 -7.43 10.43 17.37
C SER A 364 -6.51 11.64 17.28
N GLN A 365 -5.71 11.88 18.32
CA GLN A 365 -4.68 12.92 18.38
C GLN A 365 -3.29 12.39 18.02
N VAL A 366 -3.17 11.10 17.69
CA VAL A 366 -1.87 10.43 17.46
C VAL A 366 -1.04 11.13 16.38
N LEU A 367 -1.67 11.51 15.27
CA LEU A 367 -1.02 12.18 14.15
C LEU A 367 -0.39 13.51 14.59
N GLN A 368 -1.19 14.36 15.26
CA GLN A 368 -0.74 15.66 15.74
C GLN A 368 0.39 15.52 16.77
N GLN A 369 0.28 14.57 17.70
CA GLN A 369 1.29 14.32 18.74
C GLN A 369 2.62 13.84 18.13
N VAL A 370 2.57 12.89 17.21
CA VAL A 370 3.75 12.35 16.52
C VAL A 370 4.42 13.44 15.69
N LEU A 371 3.67 14.19 14.88
CA LEU A 371 4.22 15.28 14.07
C LEU A 371 4.83 16.40 14.92
N THR A 372 4.23 16.71 16.08
CA THR A 372 4.82 17.68 17.02
C THR A 372 6.18 17.21 17.55
N GLN A 373 6.32 15.91 17.87
CA GLN A 373 7.59 15.34 18.29
C GLN A 373 8.63 15.33 17.16
N VAL A 374 8.21 15.03 15.92
CA VAL A 374 9.06 15.10 14.73
C VAL A 374 9.57 16.53 14.51
N ALA A 375 8.67 17.52 14.54
CA ALA A 375 9.03 18.93 14.40
C ALA A 375 10.02 19.39 15.49
N ALA A 376 9.77 19.01 16.74
CA ALA A 376 10.64 19.35 17.87
C ALA A 376 12.03 18.69 17.75
N ALA A 377 12.13 17.49 17.19
CA ALA A 377 13.42 16.86 16.93
C ALA A 377 14.15 17.55 15.77
N ARG A 378 13.46 17.83 14.66
CA ARG A 378 14.04 18.53 13.50
C ARG A 378 14.61 19.90 13.88
N ALA A 379 13.92 20.65 14.73
CA ALA A 379 14.38 21.95 15.23
C ALA A 379 15.63 21.91 16.13
N LYS A 380 16.05 20.72 16.61
CA LYS A 380 17.31 20.56 17.36
C LYS A 380 18.51 20.23 16.47
N HIS A 381 18.25 19.79 15.23
CA HIS A 381 19.27 19.46 14.24
C HIS A 381 19.64 20.64 13.33
N TRP A 382 18.84 21.71 13.36
CA TRP A 382 19.10 23.00 12.73
C TRP A 382 19.48 24.02 13.79
#